data_AF-A0A075FWR5-F1
#
_entry.id   AF-A0A075FWR5-F1
#
_cell.length_a   1.000
_cell.length_b   1.000
_cell.length_c   1.000
_cell.angle_alpha   90.00
_cell.angle_beta   90.00
_cell.angle_gamma   90.00
#
_symmetry.space_group_name_H-M   'P 1'
#
loop_
_entity.id
_entity.type
_entity.pdbx_description
1 polymer ?
#
loop_
_entity_poly.entity_id
_entity_poly.type
_entity_poly.pdbx_seq_one_letter_code
_entity_poly.pdbx_strand_id
1 'polypeptide(L)'
;MGDVEVPADRYYGAQTARSLLNFDIGEDTMPRSVIRAFGILKQAACETNVELDQMDQNIGSLISSACDEVISGSLDEHFPLRIWQTGSGTQTNMNANEVIANRAIEISGGTVGSKTPVHPNDHVNRAQSSNDTFPTAMHIAAAEEVNHRLLPAVSHLRSALASKSRDFRSIVKIGRTHLMDAVPLTLGQEFSGYVSMLDADISRVESAMGDLLELALGGTAVGTGLNTHPEFADTVAGHIAEKTSLGFVSAENKFAQLAAHDALVAASGALNTLAASLMKIANDIRWLGSGPRCGFGELSLPANEPGSSIMPGKVNPTQVEAMTMVCCQVMGNHTAISIGGSQGNFELNVYKPMMIHNFLHSVRLLSDTCRSFTDKCVVGLEANEDRIATHLENSLMLVTALNPHIGYDNAAKIAKNAHAKGTTLRQSALELGLLSDEQFTQWVRAEDMIGPRD
;
A
#
# COMPACT_ATOMS: atom_id res chain seq x y z
N MET A 1 -12.77 -34.96 18.03
CA MET A 1 -11.84 -34.98 19.18
C MET A 1 -12.59 -34.87 20.51
N GLY A 2 -13.84 -35.36 20.60
CA GLY A 2 -14.70 -35.15 21.77
C GLY A 2 -15.29 -33.73 21.86
N ASP A 3 -15.89 -33.45 23.01
CA ASP A 3 -16.63 -32.21 23.28
C ASP A 3 -15.70 -31.08 23.78
N VAL A 4 -16.17 -29.83 23.68
CA VAL A 4 -15.53 -28.62 24.21
C VAL A 4 -16.61 -27.58 24.49
N GLU A 5 -16.45 -26.82 25.57
CA GLU A 5 -17.38 -25.75 25.94
C GLU A 5 -17.14 -24.51 25.08
N VAL A 6 -18.24 -23.85 24.71
CA VAL A 6 -18.25 -22.62 23.91
C VAL A 6 -19.19 -21.62 24.59
N PRO A 7 -18.82 -20.33 24.71
CA PRO A 7 -19.73 -19.32 25.26
C PRO A 7 -21.06 -19.25 24.49
N ALA A 8 -22.18 -19.19 25.22
CA ALA A 8 -23.52 -19.23 24.64
C ALA A 8 -23.87 -17.99 23.80
N ASP A 9 -23.14 -16.88 23.99
CA ASP A 9 -23.26 -15.62 23.27
C ASP A 9 -22.39 -15.57 22.00
N ARG A 10 -21.80 -16.70 21.58
CA ARG A 10 -20.92 -16.78 20.39
C ARG A 10 -21.42 -17.80 19.38
N TYR A 11 -21.35 -17.44 18.08
CA TYR A 11 -21.70 -18.35 16.98
C TYR A 11 -20.55 -19.24 16.51
N TYR A 12 -19.31 -19.02 16.93
CA TYR A 12 -18.23 -19.96 16.57
C TYR A 12 -18.42 -21.31 17.29
N GLY A 13 -17.79 -22.37 16.79
CA GLY A 13 -18.02 -23.72 17.29
C GLY A 13 -16.79 -24.36 17.94
N ALA A 14 -16.82 -25.69 18.00
CA ALA A 14 -15.82 -26.49 18.69
C ALA A 14 -14.41 -26.34 18.10
N GLN A 15 -14.28 -26.17 16.77
CA GLN A 15 -12.96 -26.02 16.15
C GLN A 15 -12.34 -24.67 16.47
N THR A 16 -13.14 -23.61 16.42
CA THR A 16 -12.69 -22.26 16.80
C THR A 16 -12.27 -22.21 18.27
N ALA A 17 -13.08 -22.76 19.17
CA ALA A 17 -12.75 -22.83 20.61
C ALA A 17 -11.44 -23.61 20.86
N ARG A 18 -11.23 -24.73 20.17
CA ARG A 18 -9.97 -25.48 20.25
C ARG A 18 -8.80 -24.69 19.67
N SER A 19 -8.98 -23.95 18.59
CA SER A 19 -7.93 -23.12 18.01
C SER A 19 -7.49 -22.04 19.00
N LEU A 20 -8.43 -21.33 19.63
CA LEU A 20 -8.12 -20.32 20.66
C LEU A 20 -7.27 -20.87 21.80
N LEU A 21 -7.57 -22.08 22.27
CA LEU A 21 -6.80 -22.72 23.35
C LEU A 21 -5.40 -23.17 22.91
N ASN A 22 -5.23 -23.56 21.65
CA ASN A 22 -3.98 -24.15 21.15
C ASN A 22 -3.02 -23.13 20.52
N PHE A 23 -3.53 -21.98 20.07
CA PHE A 23 -2.78 -20.96 19.33
C PHE A 23 -2.88 -19.59 20.02
N ASP A 24 -2.61 -19.56 21.33
CA ASP A 24 -2.54 -18.34 22.14
C ASP A 24 -1.16 -17.66 21.99
N ILE A 25 -0.93 -17.11 20.80
CA ILE A 25 0.33 -16.47 20.41
C ILE A 25 0.01 -15.05 19.97
N GLY A 26 0.62 -14.06 20.63
CA GLY A 26 0.50 -12.64 20.27
C GLY A 26 -0.92 -12.08 20.38
N GLU A 27 -1.08 -10.85 19.91
CA GLU A 27 -2.36 -10.15 19.92
C GLU A 27 -2.98 -9.99 18.53
N ASP A 28 -2.23 -10.33 17.47
CA ASP A 28 -2.68 -10.19 16.08
C ASP A 28 -3.85 -11.12 15.78
N THR A 29 -5.02 -10.55 15.53
CA THR A 29 -6.20 -11.28 15.07
C THR A 29 -6.31 -11.26 13.54
N MET A 30 -7.06 -12.21 12.98
CA MET A 30 -7.34 -12.23 11.54
C MET A 30 -7.94 -10.88 11.08
N PRO A 31 -7.43 -10.26 10.00
CA PRO A 31 -7.92 -8.95 9.59
C PRO A 31 -9.37 -9.03 9.14
N ARG A 32 -10.15 -7.99 9.46
CA ARG A 32 -11.55 -7.89 9.08
C ARG A 32 -11.79 -8.07 7.57
N SER A 33 -10.89 -7.57 6.72
CA SER A 33 -11.01 -7.76 5.26
C SER A 33 -10.94 -9.23 4.84
N VAL A 34 -10.17 -10.08 5.55
CA VAL A 34 -10.18 -11.53 5.32
C VAL A 34 -11.50 -12.16 5.76
N ILE A 35 -12.07 -11.71 6.89
CA ILE A 35 -13.38 -12.19 7.36
C ILE A 35 -14.50 -11.81 6.38
N ARG A 36 -14.48 -10.58 5.87
CA ARG A 36 -15.40 -10.12 4.82
C ARG A 36 -15.25 -10.95 3.56
N ALA A 37 -14.02 -11.20 3.12
CA ALA A 37 -13.74 -12.04 1.97
C ALA A 37 -14.26 -13.48 2.15
N PHE A 38 -14.18 -14.05 3.35
CA PHE A 38 -14.83 -15.32 3.65
C PHE A 38 -16.36 -15.23 3.52
N GLY A 39 -16.99 -14.17 4.01
CA GLY A 39 -18.43 -13.95 3.81
C GLY A 39 -18.82 -13.95 2.32
N ILE A 40 -18.09 -13.20 1.49
CA ILE A 40 -18.29 -13.14 0.03
C ILE A 40 -18.12 -14.52 -0.61
N LEU A 41 -17.00 -15.19 -0.29
CA LEU A 41 -16.67 -16.52 -0.81
C LEU A 41 -17.74 -17.55 -0.45
N LYS A 42 -18.19 -17.58 0.80
CA LYS A 42 -19.16 -18.58 1.27
C LYS A 42 -20.54 -18.32 0.69
N GLN A 43 -20.92 -17.06 0.52
CA GLN A 43 -22.16 -16.70 -0.16
C GLN A 43 -22.14 -17.13 -1.63
N ALA A 44 -21.08 -16.78 -2.38
CA ALA A 44 -20.94 -17.15 -3.78
C ALA A 44 -20.89 -18.68 -3.97
N ALA A 45 -20.14 -19.40 -3.11
CA ALA A 45 -20.08 -20.86 -3.16
C ALA A 45 -21.44 -21.51 -2.87
N CYS A 46 -22.22 -20.92 -1.96
CA CYS A 46 -23.57 -21.37 -1.66
C CYS A 46 -24.51 -21.18 -2.85
N GLU A 47 -24.56 -19.98 -3.43
CA GLU A 47 -25.35 -19.65 -4.62
C GLU A 47 -24.99 -20.57 -5.79
N THR A 48 -23.69 -20.80 -6.02
CA THR A 48 -23.20 -21.73 -7.05
C THR A 48 -23.67 -23.16 -6.79
N ASN A 49 -23.59 -23.65 -5.55
CA ASN A 49 -24.05 -25.00 -5.24
C ASN A 49 -25.57 -25.16 -5.41
N VAL A 50 -26.36 -24.11 -5.15
CA VAL A 50 -27.80 -24.13 -5.42
C VAL A 50 -28.07 -24.13 -6.93
N GLU A 51 -27.38 -23.28 -7.68
CA GLU A 51 -27.50 -23.19 -9.14
C GLU A 51 -27.14 -24.51 -9.85
N LEU A 52 -26.16 -25.24 -9.32
CA LEU A 52 -25.71 -26.54 -9.85
C LEU A 52 -26.45 -27.74 -9.26
N ASP A 53 -27.61 -27.52 -8.64
CA ASP A 53 -28.45 -28.54 -7.98
C ASP A 53 -27.68 -29.40 -6.95
N GLN A 54 -26.61 -28.86 -6.38
CA GLN A 54 -25.82 -29.49 -5.32
C GLN A 54 -26.33 -29.12 -3.92
N MET A 55 -27.19 -28.13 -3.76
CA MET A 55 -27.70 -27.71 -2.45
C MET A 55 -29.18 -27.34 -2.52
N ASP A 56 -29.93 -27.71 -1.47
CA ASP A 56 -31.33 -27.30 -1.32
C ASP A 56 -31.44 -25.76 -1.22
N GLN A 57 -32.41 -25.20 -1.94
CA GLN A 57 -32.64 -23.76 -2.02
C GLN A 57 -32.88 -23.10 -0.65
N ASN A 58 -33.57 -23.79 0.28
CA ASN A 58 -33.88 -23.23 1.59
C ASN A 58 -32.61 -23.18 2.46
N ILE A 59 -31.81 -24.25 2.43
CA ILE A 59 -30.49 -24.25 3.08
C ILE A 59 -29.62 -23.12 2.51
N GLY A 60 -29.64 -22.97 1.19
CA GLY A 60 -28.87 -21.93 0.53
C GLY A 60 -29.28 -20.52 0.95
N SER A 61 -30.59 -20.24 1.03
CA SER A 61 -31.11 -18.95 1.48
C SER A 61 -30.72 -18.60 2.91
N LEU A 62 -30.72 -19.59 3.82
CA LEU A 62 -30.28 -19.39 5.21
C LEU A 62 -28.78 -19.05 5.29
N ILE A 63 -27.95 -19.75 4.52
CA ILE A 63 -26.50 -19.49 4.45
C ILE A 63 -26.23 -18.10 3.87
N SER A 64 -26.87 -17.75 2.75
CA SER A 64 -26.68 -16.43 2.11
C SER A 64 -27.04 -15.28 3.06
N SER A 65 -28.12 -15.41 3.84
CA SER A 65 -28.53 -14.41 4.83
C SER A 65 -27.50 -14.25 5.96
N ALA A 66 -26.94 -15.37 6.46
CA ALA A 66 -25.88 -15.32 7.46
C ALA A 66 -24.58 -14.72 6.89
N CYS A 67 -24.26 -15.00 5.63
CA CYS A 67 -23.11 -14.40 4.95
C CYS A 67 -23.25 -12.88 4.81
N ASP A 68 -24.44 -12.33 4.54
CA ASP A 68 -24.67 -10.87 4.50
C ASP A 68 -24.29 -10.19 5.83
N GLU A 69 -24.56 -10.84 6.96
CA GLU A 69 -24.16 -10.36 8.28
C GLU A 69 -22.63 -10.41 8.49
N VAL A 70 -21.96 -11.46 7.97
CA VAL A 70 -20.48 -11.53 7.96
C VAL A 70 -19.89 -10.47 7.04
N ILE A 71 -20.49 -10.20 5.88
CA ILE A 71 -20.02 -9.21 4.89
C ILE A 71 -20.18 -7.79 5.43
N SER A 72 -21.29 -7.49 6.11
CA SER A 72 -21.57 -6.18 6.73
C SER A 72 -20.73 -5.89 7.97
N GLY A 73 -20.28 -6.93 8.68
CA GLY A 73 -19.48 -6.81 9.91
C GLY A 73 -20.30 -6.95 11.19
N SER A 74 -21.58 -7.27 11.05
CA SER A 74 -22.49 -7.48 12.19
C SER A 74 -22.04 -8.65 13.08
N LEU A 75 -21.19 -9.55 12.56
CA LEU A 75 -20.71 -10.75 13.26
C LEU A 75 -19.21 -10.72 13.60
N ASP A 76 -18.55 -9.57 13.54
CA ASP A 76 -17.08 -9.48 13.65
C ASP A 76 -16.52 -10.03 14.97
N GLU A 77 -17.25 -9.87 16.07
CA GLU A 77 -16.81 -10.38 17.37
C GLU A 77 -16.81 -11.92 17.47
N HIS A 78 -17.39 -12.62 16.49
CA HIS A 78 -17.39 -14.08 16.43
C HIS A 78 -16.18 -14.67 15.69
N PHE A 79 -15.21 -13.83 15.32
CA PHE A 79 -13.97 -14.21 14.66
C PHE A 79 -12.72 -13.90 15.50
N PRO A 80 -12.51 -14.61 16.63
CA PRO A 80 -11.48 -14.25 17.60
C PRO A 80 -10.08 -14.80 17.27
N LEU A 81 -9.92 -15.55 16.18
CA LEU A 81 -8.70 -16.30 15.92
C LEU A 81 -7.48 -15.42 15.59
N ARG A 82 -6.31 -15.88 16.07
CA ARG A 82 -5.03 -15.23 15.85
C ARG A 82 -4.48 -15.49 14.44
N ILE A 83 -3.55 -14.64 14.00
CA ILE A 83 -2.76 -14.86 12.77
C ILE A 83 -1.92 -16.14 12.89
N TRP A 84 -1.36 -16.37 14.07
CA TRP A 84 -0.37 -17.41 14.37
C TRP A 84 -1.02 -18.77 14.63
N GLN A 85 -1.83 -19.19 13.66
CA GLN A 85 -2.61 -20.43 13.67
C GLN A 85 -2.03 -21.48 12.72
N THR A 86 -2.82 -22.50 12.36
CA THR A 86 -2.44 -23.41 11.26
C THR A 86 -2.10 -22.65 9.98
N GLY A 87 -0.96 -23.00 9.39
CA GLY A 87 -0.38 -22.29 8.26
C GLY A 87 -1.20 -22.29 6.97
N SER A 88 -2.14 -23.23 6.83
CA SER A 88 -3.10 -23.25 5.70
C SER A 88 -4.27 -22.29 5.89
N GLY A 89 -4.47 -21.76 7.10
CA GLY A 89 -5.64 -20.96 7.44
C GLY A 89 -6.93 -21.75 7.70
N THR A 90 -6.82 -23.08 7.83
CA THR A 90 -7.97 -23.99 8.08
C THR A 90 -8.82 -23.57 9.28
N GLN A 91 -8.22 -23.07 10.35
CA GLN A 91 -8.98 -22.69 11.55
C GLN A 91 -9.87 -21.47 11.29
N THR A 92 -9.40 -20.47 10.54
CA THR A 92 -10.25 -19.36 10.10
C THR A 92 -11.32 -19.80 9.11
N ASN A 93 -11.01 -20.69 8.16
CA ASN A 93 -12.05 -21.25 7.28
C ASN A 93 -13.15 -21.94 8.10
N MET A 94 -12.77 -22.78 9.06
CA MET A 94 -13.72 -23.45 9.94
C MET A 94 -14.45 -22.48 10.88
N ASN A 95 -13.81 -21.42 11.33
CA ASN A 95 -14.47 -20.36 12.10
C ASN A 95 -15.57 -19.68 11.28
N ALA A 96 -15.32 -19.34 10.01
CA ALA A 96 -16.36 -18.84 9.12
C ALA A 96 -17.48 -19.86 8.91
N ASN A 97 -17.14 -21.13 8.65
CA ASN A 97 -18.12 -22.20 8.49
C ASN A 97 -19.01 -22.36 9.74
N GLU A 98 -18.42 -22.36 10.94
CA GLU A 98 -19.14 -22.51 12.21
C GLU A 98 -20.05 -21.31 12.50
N VAL A 99 -19.55 -20.08 12.33
CA VAL A 99 -20.32 -18.85 12.55
C VAL A 99 -21.51 -18.77 11.60
N ILE A 100 -21.27 -18.98 10.29
CA ILE A 100 -22.33 -18.94 9.27
C ILE A 100 -23.35 -20.05 9.52
N ALA A 101 -22.91 -21.28 9.81
CA ALA A 101 -23.83 -22.39 10.08
C ALA A 101 -24.70 -22.13 11.32
N ASN A 102 -24.10 -21.70 12.43
CA ASN A 102 -24.84 -21.45 13.66
C ASN A 102 -25.80 -20.27 13.53
N ARG A 103 -25.40 -19.21 12.84
CA ARG A 103 -26.30 -18.09 12.55
C ARG A 103 -27.45 -18.52 11.64
N ALA A 104 -27.18 -19.30 10.60
CA ALA A 104 -28.21 -19.84 9.72
C ALA A 104 -29.20 -20.77 10.46
N ILE A 105 -28.71 -21.57 11.40
CA ILE A 105 -29.55 -22.41 12.28
C ILE A 105 -30.47 -21.53 13.13
N GLU A 106 -29.94 -20.49 13.76
CA GLU A 106 -30.74 -19.58 14.57
C GLU A 106 -31.81 -18.85 13.75
N ILE A 107 -31.47 -18.37 12.54
CA ILE A 107 -32.43 -17.77 11.60
C ILE A 107 -33.59 -18.75 11.29
N SER A 108 -33.29 -20.05 11.18
CA SER A 108 -34.31 -21.09 10.97
C SER A 108 -35.10 -21.48 12.23
N GLY A 109 -34.81 -20.88 13.39
CA GLY A 109 -35.42 -21.22 14.68
C GLY A 109 -34.87 -22.51 15.32
N GLY A 110 -33.73 -23.00 14.85
CA GLY A 110 -33.08 -24.20 15.37
C GLY A 110 -32.17 -23.92 16.57
N THR A 111 -31.59 -24.98 17.13
CA THR A 111 -30.67 -24.88 18.28
C THR A 111 -29.23 -24.70 17.82
N VAL A 112 -28.61 -23.58 18.16
CA VAL A 112 -27.18 -23.30 17.90
C VAL A 112 -26.30 -24.46 18.38
N GLY A 113 -25.32 -24.86 17.56
CA GLY A 113 -24.41 -25.99 17.84
C GLY A 113 -24.93 -27.37 17.43
N SER A 114 -26.23 -27.51 17.13
CA SER A 114 -26.85 -28.77 16.68
C SER A 114 -26.39 -29.23 15.30
N LYS A 115 -25.89 -28.31 14.47
CA LYS A 115 -25.50 -28.51 13.07
C LYS A 115 -26.68 -28.94 12.18
N THR A 116 -27.91 -28.65 12.61
CA THR A 116 -29.15 -28.91 11.87
C THR A 116 -30.03 -27.66 11.91
N PRO A 117 -30.58 -27.19 10.78
CA PRO A 117 -30.54 -27.81 9.45
C PRO A 117 -29.23 -27.55 8.67
N VAL A 118 -28.36 -26.64 9.13
CA VAL A 118 -27.13 -26.27 8.42
C VAL A 118 -25.89 -26.90 9.06
N HIS A 119 -25.19 -27.79 8.34
CA HIS A 119 -23.93 -28.36 8.78
C HIS A 119 -22.74 -27.51 8.28
N PRO A 120 -21.76 -27.17 9.13
CA PRO A 120 -20.64 -26.32 8.72
C PRO A 120 -19.76 -26.94 7.64
N ASN A 121 -19.68 -28.27 7.54
CA ASN A 121 -18.88 -28.94 6.50
C ASN A 121 -19.73 -29.27 5.27
N ASP A 122 -20.82 -30.00 5.47
CA ASP A 122 -21.62 -30.63 4.41
C ASP A 122 -22.44 -29.61 3.62
N HIS A 123 -22.74 -28.45 4.23
CA HIS A 123 -23.45 -27.35 3.59
C HIS A 123 -22.52 -26.14 3.38
N VAL A 124 -22.05 -25.49 4.45
CA VAL A 124 -21.30 -24.22 4.31
C VAL A 124 -19.94 -24.41 3.60
N ASN A 125 -19.28 -25.55 3.82
CA ASN A 125 -18.01 -25.90 3.16
C ASN A 125 -18.19 -26.91 2.00
N ARG A 126 -19.40 -27.03 1.44
CA ARG A 126 -19.65 -27.95 0.32
C ARG A 126 -18.83 -27.55 -0.90
N ALA A 127 -18.24 -28.55 -1.57
CA ALA A 127 -17.36 -28.40 -2.73
C ALA A 127 -16.07 -27.57 -2.48
N GLN A 128 -15.69 -27.39 -1.21
CA GLN A 128 -14.60 -26.52 -0.80
C GLN A 128 -13.59 -27.24 0.09
N SER A 129 -12.37 -26.70 0.14
CA SER A 129 -11.31 -27.10 1.06
C SER A 129 -10.74 -25.86 1.76
N SER A 130 -10.18 -26.01 2.95
CA SER A 130 -9.41 -24.90 3.53
C SER A 130 -8.26 -24.46 2.62
N ASN A 131 -7.70 -25.41 1.86
CA ASN A 131 -6.53 -25.18 1.03
C ASN A 131 -6.84 -24.27 -0.16
N ASP A 132 -8.04 -24.31 -0.72
CA ASP A 132 -8.46 -23.44 -1.84
C ASP A 132 -9.35 -22.25 -1.40
N THR A 133 -10.02 -22.34 -0.24
CA THR A 133 -10.82 -21.22 0.30
C THR A 133 -9.98 -20.12 0.91
N PHE A 134 -8.97 -20.44 1.73
CA PHE A 134 -8.13 -19.41 2.37
C PHE A 134 -7.33 -18.58 1.35
N PRO A 135 -6.59 -19.14 0.36
CA PRO A 135 -5.96 -18.32 -0.68
C PRO A 135 -6.96 -17.49 -1.49
N THR A 136 -8.16 -18.01 -1.76
CA THR A 136 -9.22 -17.23 -2.42
C THR A 136 -9.63 -16.03 -1.56
N ALA A 137 -9.83 -16.22 -0.26
CA ALA A 137 -10.13 -15.12 0.67
C ALA A 137 -8.97 -14.12 0.78
N MET A 138 -7.71 -14.58 0.70
CA MET A 138 -6.54 -13.68 0.64
C MET A 138 -6.59 -12.78 -0.59
N HIS A 139 -6.88 -13.35 -1.75
CA HIS A 139 -6.93 -12.63 -3.03
C HIS A 139 -8.08 -11.62 -3.06
N ILE A 140 -9.29 -12.02 -2.62
CA ILE A 140 -10.44 -11.12 -2.49
C ILE A 140 -10.10 -9.95 -1.57
N ALA A 141 -9.60 -10.23 -0.36
CA ALA A 141 -9.27 -9.19 0.62
C ALA A 141 -8.17 -8.24 0.11
N ALA A 142 -7.13 -8.79 -0.53
CA ALA A 142 -6.03 -8.03 -1.07
C ALA A 142 -6.50 -7.09 -2.21
N ALA A 143 -7.25 -7.61 -3.17
CA ALA A 143 -7.73 -6.83 -4.30
C ALA A 143 -8.76 -5.76 -3.88
N GLU A 144 -9.72 -6.09 -2.99
CA GLU A 144 -10.66 -5.10 -2.45
C GLU A 144 -9.91 -3.96 -1.73
N GLU A 145 -8.95 -4.27 -0.85
CA GLU A 145 -8.23 -3.24 -0.10
C GLU A 145 -7.29 -2.41 -0.99
N VAL A 146 -6.63 -3.02 -1.98
CA VAL A 146 -5.82 -2.27 -2.96
C VAL A 146 -6.69 -1.32 -3.78
N ASN A 147 -7.78 -1.82 -4.36
CA ASN A 147 -8.64 -1.07 -5.25
C ASN A 147 -9.43 0.04 -4.53
N HIS A 148 -10.02 -0.26 -3.37
CA HIS A 148 -10.93 0.66 -2.69
C HIS A 148 -10.26 1.53 -1.63
N ARG A 149 -9.08 1.15 -1.10
CA ARG A 149 -8.38 1.92 -0.08
C ARG A 149 -7.09 2.55 -0.60
N LEU A 150 -6.17 1.74 -1.13
CA LEU A 150 -4.81 2.17 -1.45
C LEU A 150 -4.75 3.08 -2.68
N LEU A 151 -5.24 2.62 -3.83
CA LEU A 151 -5.16 3.39 -5.08
C LEU A 151 -5.81 4.78 -4.94
N PRO A 152 -6.98 4.93 -4.29
CA PRO A 152 -7.54 6.26 -4.01
C PRO A 152 -6.66 7.12 -3.10
N ALA A 153 -6.03 6.54 -2.07
CA ALA A 153 -5.15 7.27 -1.15
C ALA A 153 -3.86 7.76 -1.83
N VAL A 154 -3.24 6.93 -2.66
CA VAL A 154 -2.06 7.32 -3.44
C VAL A 154 -2.44 8.37 -4.49
N SER A 155 -3.58 8.21 -5.15
CA SER A 155 -4.10 9.19 -6.12
C SER A 155 -4.41 10.55 -5.49
N HIS A 156 -4.89 10.57 -4.25
CA HIS A 156 -5.11 11.79 -3.47
C HIS A 156 -3.79 12.54 -3.23
N LEU A 157 -2.75 11.83 -2.75
CA LEU A 157 -1.42 12.40 -2.56
C LEU A 157 -0.81 12.91 -3.87
N ARG A 158 -0.87 12.08 -4.91
CA ARG A 158 -0.40 12.43 -6.26
C ARG A 158 -1.05 13.71 -6.76
N SER A 159 -2.37 13.85 -6.59
CA SER A 159 -3.13 15.01 -7.03
C SER A 159 -2.74 16.29 -6.28
N ALA A 160 -2.52 16.19 -4.96
CA ALA A 160 -2.06 17.32 -4.16
C ALA A 160 -0.63 17.76 -4.55
N LEU A 161 0.29 16.81 -4.75
CA LEU A 161 1.64 17.09 -5.26
C LEU A 161 1.61 17.72 -6.65
N ALA A 162 0.71 17.26 -7.53
CA ALA A 162 0.53 17.85 -8.85
C ALA A 162 -0.02 19.29 -8.77
N SER A 163 -0.86 19.61 -7.78
CA SER A 163 -1.27 20.99 -7.52
C SER A 163 -0.07 21.84 -7.11
N LYS A 164 0.72 21.38 -6.14
CA LYS A 164 1.94 22.09 -5.71
C LYS A 164 2.95 22.26 -6.85
N SER A 165 3.12 21.26 -7.70
CA SER A 165 3.95 21.38 -8.91
C SER A 165 3.50 22.54 -9.82
N ARG A 166 2.18 22.72 -10.01
CA ARG A 166 1.63 23.83 -10.80
C ARG A 166 1.77 25.18 -10.09
N ASP A 167 1.55 25.22 -8.78
CA ASP A 167 1.67 26.43 -7.96
C ASP A 167 3.13 26.92 -7.95
N PHE A 168 4.08 25.98 -7.90
CA PHE A 168 5.53 26.26 -7.83
C PHE A 168 6.22 26.33 -9.19
N ARG A 169 5.47 26.31 -10.30
CA ARG A 169 6.02 26.17 -11.66
C ARG A 169 7.04 27.25 -12.05
N SER A 170 6.89 28.47 -11.53
CA SER A 170 7.73 29.63 -11.85
C SER A 170 8.82 29.91 -10.82
N ILE A 171 8.86 29.18 -9.71
CA ILE A 171 9.81 29.42 -8.63
C ILE A 171 11.12 28.74 -8.99
N VAL A 172 12.11 29.50 -9.46
CA VAL A 172 13.45 29.00 -9.78
C VAL A 172 14.24 28.81 -8.50
N LYS A 173 14.79 27.61 -8.30
CA LYS A 173 15.63 27.25 -7.16
C LYS A 173 16.93 26.62 -7.61
N ILE A 174 17.87 26.47 -6.68
CA ILE A 174 19.10 25.73 -6.94
C ILE A 174 18.82 24.22 -6.88
N GLY A 175 19.31 23.48 -7.88
CA GLY A 175 19.36 22.03 -7.83
C GLY A 175 20.43 21.56 -6.86
N ARG A 176 20.28 20.33 -6.37
CA ARG A 176 21.33 19.67 -5.57
C ARG A 176 21.56 18.25 -6.04
N THR A 177 22.80 17.94 -6.36
CA THR A 177 23.26 16.57 -6.64
C THR A 177 24.41 16.27 -5.69
N HIS A 178 24.43 15.06 -5.12
CA HIS A 178 25.38 14.70 -4.05
C HIS A 178 25.34 15.64 -2.83
N LEU A 179 24.19 16.29 -2.59
CA LEU A 179 23.99 17.37 -1.58
C LEU A 179 24.78 18.66 -1.83
N MET A 180 25.49 18.76 -2.96
CA MET A 180 26.21 19.96 -3.37
C MET A 180 25.32 20.83 -4.25
N ASP A 181 25.57 22.14 -4.26
CA ASP A 181 24.94 23.06 -5.21
C ASP A 181 25.16 22.57 -6.65
N ALA A 182 24.09 22.62 -7.45
CA ALA A 182 24.08 22.26 -8.86
C ALA A 182 23.46 23.40 -9.69
N VAL A 183 23.01 23.12 -10.92
CA VAL A 183 22.37 24.13 -11.78
C VAL A 183 20.91 24.39 -11.35
N PRO A 184 20.31 25.52 -11.76
CA PRO A 184 18.91 25.82 -11.45
C PRO A 184 17.90 24.84 -12.07
N LEU A 185 16.77 24.69 -11.37
CA LEU A 185 15.52 24.10 -11.86
C LEU A 185 14.35 24.83 -11.18
N THR A 186 13.12 24.66 -11.65
CA THR A 186 11.97 25.17 -10.90
C THR A 186 11.54 24.20 -9.79
N LEU A 187 11.01 24.74 -8.70
CA LEU A 187 10.40 23.94 -7.65
C LEU A 187 9.21 23.11 -8.19
N GLY A 188 8.52 23.64 -9.21
CA GLY A 188 7.52 22.88 -9.96
C GLY A 188 8.10 21.67 -10.71
N GLN A 189 9.28 21.80 -11.35
CA GLN A 189 9.99 20.68 -11.97
C GLN A 189 10.39 19.62 -10.92
N GLU A 190 10.89 20.03 -9.75
CA GLU A 190 11.23 19.12 -8.66
C GLU A 190 9.99 18.31 -8.21
N PHE A 191 8.86 19.00 -7.96
CA PHE A 191 7.61 18.34 -7.58
C PHE A 191 7.00 17.48 -8.70
N SER A 192 7.25 17.82 -9.97
CA SER A 192 6.83 16.98 -11.10
C SER A 192 7.51 15.61 -11.09
N GLY A 193 8.73 15.52 -10.54
CA GLY A 193 9.42 14.25 -10.32
C GLY A 193 8.69 13.38 -9.30
N TYR A 194 8.17 13.97 -8.21
CA TYR A 194 7.38 13.24 -7.20
C TYR A 194 6.07 12.71 -7.80
N VAL A 195 5.40 13.53 -8.61
CA VAL A 195 4.17 13.14 -9.31
C VAL A 195 4.44 11.96 -10.26
N SER A 196 5.51 12.04 -11.04
CA SER A 196 5.90 10.97 -11.98
C SER A 196 6.25 9.65 -11.26
N MET A 197 6.90 9.71 -10.10
CA MET A 197 7.15 8.52 -9.27
C MET A 197 5.83 7.85 -8.87
N LEU A 198 4.86 8.63 -8.36
CA LEU A 198 3.57 8.08 -7.94
C LEU A 198 2.70 7.60 -9.10
N ASP A 199 2.75 8.26 -10.25
CA ASP A 199 2.08 7.78 -11.47
C ASP A 199 2.60 6.40 -11.87
N ALA A 200 3.93 6.22 -11.87
CA ALA A 200 4.53 4.92 -12.16
C ALA A 200 4.20 3.87 -11.09
N ASP A 201 4.16 4.24 -9.81
CA ASP A 201 3.81 3.32 -8.73
C ASP A 201 2.34 2.88 -8.77
N ILE A 202 1.41 3.78 -9.11
CA ILE A 202 0.00 3.43 -9.35
C ILE A 202 -0.08 2.36 -10.45
N SER A 203 0.57 2.57 -11.59
CA SER A 203 0.56 1.58 -12.69
C SER A 203 1.21 0.24 -12.30
N ARG A 204 2.26 0.23 -11.46
CA ARG A 204 2.85 -1.01 -10.94
C ARG A 204 1.88 -1.77 -10.04
N VAL A 205 1.18 -1.06 -9.16
CA VAL A 205 0.20 -1.66 -8.24
C VAL A 205 -0.99 -2.19 -9.03
N GLU A 206 -1.52 -1.44 -10.00
CA GLU A 206 -2.58 -1.89 -10.90
C GLU A 206 -2.18 -3.11 -11.72
N SER A 207 -0.94 -3.15 -12.25
CA SER A 207 -0.44 -4.32 -12.98
C SER A 207 -0.35 -5.55 -12.08
N ALA A 208 0.16 -5.41 -10.85
CA ALA A 208 0.27 -6.54 -9.93
C ALA A 208 -1.09 -7.01 -9.39
N MET A 209 -2.10 -6.14 -9.41
CA MET A 209 -3.48 -6.48 -9.05
C MET A 209 -4.10 -7.49 -10.03
N GLY A 210 -3.66 -7.52 -11.30
CA GLY A 210 -4.13 -8.48 -12.29
C GLY A 210 -3.99 -9.94 -11.81
N ASP A 211 -2.84 -10.31 -11.26
CA ASP A 211 -2.58 -11.67 -10.78
C ASP A 211 -3.38 -12.02 -9.52
N LEU A 212 -3.79 -11.02 -8.73
CA LEU A 212 -4.65 -11.22 -7.55
C LEU A 212 -6.11 -11.54 -7.93
N LEU A 213 -6.51 -11.30 -9.18
CA LEU A 213 -7.87 -11.61 -9.65
C LEU A 213 -8.06 -13.09 -9.99
N GLU A 214 -6.99 -13.89 -10.01
CA GLU A 214 -7.10 -15.34 -10.20
C GLU A 214 -7.36 -16.05 -8.87
N LEU A 215 -8.39 -16.89 -8.84
CA LEU A 215 -8.85 -17.57 -7.64
C LEU A 215 -8.51 -19.07 -7.62
N ALA A 216 -8.06 -19.53 -6.45
CA ALA A 216 -7.73 -20.94 -6.19
C ALA A 216 -8.97 -21.84 -6.04
N LEU A 217 -10.13 -21.25 -5.72
CA LEU A 217 -11.37 -21.95 -5.41
C LEU A 217 -11.77 -22.95 -6.51
N GLY A 218 -12.16 -24.15 -6.11
CA GLY A 218 -12.39 -25.28 -7.01
C GLY A 218 -11.18 -26.20 -7.17
N GLY A 219 -9.99 -25.80 -6.69
CA GLY A 219 -8.82 -26.69 -6.60
C GLY A 219 -8.93 -27.75 -5.49
N THR A 220 -9.82 -27.54 -4.52
CA THR A 220 -10.07 -28.38 -3.35
C THR A 220 -8.81 -28.73 -2.56
N ALA A 221 -8.51 -30.00 -2.33
CA ALA A 221 -7.46 -30.41 -1.39
C ALA A 221 -6.05 -30.12 -1.92
N VAL A 222 -5.79 -30.45 -3.18
CA VAL A 222 -4.43 -30.46 -3.78
C VAL A 222 -4.37 -29.91 -5.21
N GLY A 223 -5.47 -29.34 -5.72
CA GLY A 223 -5.53 -28.70 -7.03
C GLY A 223 -6.31 -29.49 -8.08
N THR A 224 -6.74 -30.72 -7.78
CA THR A 224 -7.41 -31.62 -8.73
C THR A 224 -8.90 -31.36 -8.90
N GLY A 225 -9.52 -30.62 -7.97
CA GLY A 225 -10.97 -30.46 -7.95
C GLY A 225 -11.75 -31.70 -7.51
N LEU A 226 -11.10 -32.65 -6.82
CA LEU A 226 -11.80 -33.81 -6.25
C LEU A 226 -12.96 -33.33 -5.35
N ASN A 227 -14.14 -33.95 -5.52
CA ASN A 227 -15.39 -33.63 -4.82
C ASN A 227 -15.98 -32.24 -5.10
N THR A 228 -15.67 -31.63 -6.26
CA THR A 228 -16.41 -30.48 -6.78
C THR A 228 -17.17 -30.80 -8.07
N HIS A 229 -18.16 -29.98 -8.41
CA HIS A 229 -18.81 -30.01 -9.73
C HIS A 229 -17.86 -29.41 -10.79
N PRO A 230 -17.82 -29.92 -12.04
CA PRO A 230 -16.93 -29.40 -13.09
C PRO A 230 -17.08 -27.90 -13.36
N GLU A 231 -18.30 -27.37 -13.27
CA GLU A 231 -18.59 -25.95 -13.52
C GLU A 231 -18.40 -25.06 -12.28
N PHE A 232 -18.20 -25.65 -11.09
CA PHE A 232 -18.18 -24.91 -9.82
C PHE A 232 -17.16 -23.77 -9.82
N ALA A 233 -15.93 -24.03 -10.30
CA ALA A 233 -14.82 -23.08 -10.19
C ALA A 233 -15.06 -21.79 -11.00
N ASP A 234 -15.61 -21.92 -12.20
CA ASP A 234 -15.86 -20.77 -13.07
C ASP A 234 -17.12 -20.03 -12.64
N THR A 235 -18.19 -20.74 -12.29
CA THR A 235 -19.44 -20.14 -11.80
C THR A 235 -19.22 -19.38 -10.49
N VAL A 236 -18.49 -19.95 -9.52
CA VAL A 236 -18.24 -19.27 -8.24
C VAL A 236 -17.35 -18.04 -8.40
N ALA A 237 -16.37 -18.08 -9.31
CA ALA A 237 -15.54 -16.91 -9.62
C ALA A 237 -16.39 -15.78 -10.23
N GLY A 238 -17.34 -16.11 -11.12
CA GLY A 238 -18.32 -15.16 -11.67
C GLY A 238 -19.15 -14.50 -10.58
N HIS A 239 -19.73 -15.27 -9.65
CA HIS A 239 -20.48 -14.73 -8.52
C HIS A 239 -19.63 -13.82 -7.62
N ILE A 240 -18.37 -14.18 -7.35
CA ILE A 240 -17.43 -13.35 -6.60
C ILE A 240 -17.13 -12.04 -7.36
N ALA A 241 -16.93 -12.11 -8.66
CA ALA A 241 -16.68 -10.95 -9.51
C ALA A 241 -17.85 -9.97 -9.49
N GLU A 242 -19.08 -10.46 -9.61
CA GLU A 242 -20.29 -9.63 -9.54
C GLU A 242 -20.43 -8.93 -8.19
N LYS A 243 -20.28 -9.67 -7.08
CA LYS A 243 -20.41 -9.14 -5.71
C LYS A 243 -19.38 -8.06 -5.37
N THR A 244 -18.18 -8.20 -5.92
CA THR A 244 -17.06 -7.27 -5.66
C THR A 244 -16.94 -6.16 -6.71
N SER A 245 -17.59 -6.32 -7.87
CA SER A 245 -17.36 -5.48 -9.05
C SER A 245 -15.88 -5.45 -9.49
N LEU A 246 -15.16 -6.55 -9.24
CA LEU A 246 -13.77 -6.77 -9.65
C LEU A 246 -13.72 -7.98 -10.59
N GLY A 247 -12.82 -7.98 -11.57
CA GLY A 247 -12.75 -8.99 -12.62
C GLY A 247 -12.15 -10.33 -12.18
N PHE A 248 -12.64 -10.92 -11.08
CA PHE A 248 -12.17 -12.21 -10.59
C PHE A 248 -12.48 -13.34 -11.57
N VAL A 249 -11.52 -14.24 -11.72
CA VAL A 249 -11.62 -15.42 -12.57
C VAL A 249 -11.07 -16.65 -11.86
N SER A 250 -11.49 -17.81 -12.31
CA SER A 250 -10.91 -19.08 -11.90
C SER A 250 -9.47 -19.16 -12.44
N ALA A 251 -8.48 -19.36 -11.56
CA ALA A 251 -7.10 -19.55 -11.99
C ALA A 251 -6.94 -20.75 -12.93
N GLU A 252 -6.15 -20.59 -14.00
CA GLU A 252 -5.87 -21.65 -14.98
C GLU A 252 -5.16 -22.85 -14.34
N ASN A 253 -4.24 -22.60 -13.41
CA ASN A 253 -3.49 -23.64 -12.71
C ASN A 253 -3.73 -23.60 -11.19
N LYS A 254 -4.60 -24.50 -10.70
CA LYS A 254 -4.91 -24.61 -9.27
C LYS A 254 -3.72 -25.08 -8.44
N PHE A 255 -2.85 -25.93 -8.99
CA PHE A 255 -1.68 -26.43 -8.24
C PHE A 255 -0.76 -25.29 -7.83
N ALA A 256 -0.48 -24.35 -8.74
CA ALA A 256 0.34 -23.17 -8.46
C ALA A 256 -0.29 -22.28 -7.39
N GLN A 257 -1.60 -22.01 -7.48
CA GLN A 257 -2.32 -21.15 -6.52
C GLN A 257 -2.44 -21.75 -5.11
N LEU A 258 -2.27 -23.07 -4.96
CA LEU A 258 -2.24 -23.74 -3.66
C LEU A 258 -0.81 -23.83 -3.11
N ALA A 259 0.14 -24.24 -3.96
CA ALA A 259 1.53 -24.54 -3.63
C ALA A 259 2.41 -23.29 -3.45
N ALA A 260 2.04 -22.15 -4.05
CA ALA A 260 2.75 -20.89 -4.00
C ALA A 260 1.78 -19.70 -3.82
N HIS A 261 2.34 -18.49 -3.69
CA HIS A 261 1.58 -17.23 -3.57
C HIS A 261 2.31 -16.10 -4.30
N ASP A 262 2.77 -16.38 -5.52
CA ASP A 262 3.62 -15.47 -6.29
C ASP A 262 2.92 -14.16 -6.62
N ALA A 263 1.60 -14.19 -6.88
CA ALA A 263 0.78 -13.00 -7.07
C ALA A 263 0.87 -12.04 -5.86
N LEU A 264 0.80 -12.59 -4.63
CA LEU A 264 0.90 -11.79 -3.41
C LEU A 264 2.34 -11.28 -3.15
N VAL A 265 3.36 -12.06 -3.52
CA VAL A 265 4.76 -11.64 -3.45
C VAL A 265 5.03 -10.51 -4.45
N ALA A 266 4.54 -10.62 -5.69
CA ALA A 266 4.66 -9.60 -6.72
C ALA A 266 3.94 -8.30 -6.33
N ALA A 267 2.69 -8.40 -5.85
CA ALA A 267 1.94 -7.26 -5.34
C ALA A 267 2.66 -6.59 -4.15
N SER A 268 3.23 -7.38 -3.23
CA SER A 268 4.06 -6.86 -2.15
C SER A 268 5.32 -6.13 -2.66
N GLY A 269 5.93 -6.61 -3.75
CA GLY A 269 7.05 -5.95 -4.44
C GLY A 269 6.67 -4.57 -5.00
N ALA A 270 5.46 -4.43 -5.56
CA ALA A 270 4.94 -3.13 -5.99
C ALA A 270 4.75 -2.18 -4.80
N LEU A 271 4.21 -2.65 -3.66
CA LEU A 271 4.11 -1.86 -2.44
C LEU A 271 5.49 -1.43 -1.89
N ASN A 272 6.49 -2.30 -2.00
CA ASN A 272 7.86 -2.00 -1.60
C ASN A 272 8.48 -0.88 -2.46
N THR A 273 8.19 -0.86 -3.77
CA THR A 273 8.63 0.23 -4.65
C THR A 273 7.92 1.53 -4.32
N LEU A 274 6.61 1.50 -4.09
CA LEU A 274 5.86 2.67 -3.61
C LEU A 274 6.43 3.22 -2.30
N ALA A 275 6.77 2.36 -1.33
CA ALA A 275 7.40 2.77 -0.08
C ALA A 275 8.77 3.44 -0.30
N ALA A 276 9.57 2.97 -1.27
CA ALA A 276 10.84 3.60 -1.62
C ALA A 276 10.65 5.01 -2.24
N SER A 277 9.66 5.17 -3.13
CA SER A 277 9.30 6.47 -3.69
C SER A 277 8.80 7.44 -2.62
N LEU A 278 7.88 7.00 -1.75
CA LEU A 278 7.35 7.80 -0.65
C LEU A 278 8.45 8.22 0.34
N MET A 279 9.38 7.30 0.67
CA MET A 279 10.55 7.61 1.48
C MET A 279 11.37 8.75 0.88
N LYS A 280 11.63 8.73 -0.43
CA LYS A 280 12.36 9.80 -1.13
C LYS A 280 11.60 11.12 -1.05
N ILE A 281 10.31 11.12 -1.40
CA ILE A 281 9.46 12.32 -1.40
C ILE A 281 9.42 12.96 -0.01
N ALA A 282 9.17 12.15 1.02
CA ALA A 282 9.09 12.62 2.40
C ALA A 282 10.45 13.18 2.88
N ASN A 283 11.54 12.48 2.58
CA ASN A 283 12.89 12.91 2.94
C ASN A 283 13.27 14.26 2.31
N ASP A 284 12.97 14.45 1.02
CA ASP A 284 13.21 15.73 0.36
C ASP A 284 12.43 16.85 1.06
N ILE A 285 11.14 16.64 1.34
CA ILE A 285 10.28 17.64 1.99
C ILE A 285 10.84 18.06 3.36
N ARG A 286 11.29 17.14 4.22
CA ARG A 286 11.91 17.53 5.51
C ARG A 286 13.26 18.24 5.34
N TRP A 287 14.06 17.86 4.34
CA TRP A 287 15.34 18.51 4.11
C TRP A 287 15.13 19.93 3.62
N LEU A 288 14.26 20.13 2.62
CA LEU A 288 13.87 21.44 2.14
C LEU A 288 13.20 22.29 3.23
N GLY A 289 12.46 21.65 4.15
CA GLY A 289 11.86 22.27 5.33
C GLY A 289 12.80 22.47 6.53
N SER A 290 14.06 22.05 6.46
CA SER A 290 14.99 22.13 7.60
C SER A 290 15.33 23.59 7.95
N GLY A 291 15.25 23.97 9.22
CA GLY A 291 15.45 25.35 9.63
C GLY A 291 14.96 25.65 11.05
N PRO A 292 14.51 26.88 11.35
CA PRO A 292 14.24 27.98 10.39
C PRO A 292 15.48 28.81 10.02
N ARG A 293 16.62 28.66 10.73
CA ARG A 293 17.81 29.51 10.53
C ARG A 293 19.09 28.75 10.14
N CYS A 294 19.17 27.47 10.49
CA CYS A 294 20.41 26.68 10.38
C CYS A 294 20.28 25.49 9.40
N GLY A 295 19.35 25.57 8.46
CA GLY A 295 19.10 24.55 7.44
C GLY A 295 18.88 25.17 6.06
N PHE A 296 18.26 24.39 5.16
CA PHE A 296 17.91 24.90 3.83
C PHE A 296 16.77 25.92 3.91
N GLY A 297 15.63 25.52 4.50
CA GLY A 297 14.48 26.40 4.69
C GLY A 297 13.83 26.88 3.39
N GLU A 298 13.91 26.09 2.32
CA GLU A 298 13.26 26.41 1.03
C GLU A 298 11.75 26.16 1.07
N LEU A 299 11.28 25.28 1.97
CA LEU A 299 9.86 25.03 2.21
C LEU A 299 9.47 25.40 3.64
N SER A 300 8.24 25.87 3.81
CA SER A 300 7.56 26.00 5.09
C SER A 300 6.49 24.91 5.20
N LEU A 301 6.62 24.07 6.23
CA LEU A 301 5.67 23.00 6.52
C LEU A 301 4.61 23.48 7.51
N PRO A 302 3.37 22.97 7.43
CA PRO A 302 2.33 23.27 8.41
C PRO A 302 2.73 22.92 9.85
N ALA A 303 2.47 23.82 10.79
CA ALA A 303 2.70 23.60 12.21
C ALA A 303 1.46 22.98 12.87
N ASN A 304 1.39 21.64 12.88
CA ASN A 304 0.23 20.91 13.40
C ASN A 304 0.24 20.76 14.94
N GLU A 305 1.42 20.68 15.56
CA GLU A 305 1.59 20.53 17.00
C GLU A 305 2.88 21.19 17.51
N PRO A 306 2.99 21.47 18.83
CA PRO A 306 4.25 21.92 19.42
C PRO A 306 5.36 20.87 19.23
N GLY A 307 6.47 21.25 18.60
CA GLY A 307 7.54 20.32 18.24
C GLY A 307 8.54 20.00 19.35
N SER A 308 8.42 20.61 20.53
CA SER A 308 9.31 20.30 21.66
C SER A 308 8.69 20.67 23.00
N SER A 309 8.90 19.81 23.99
CA SER A 309 8.54 20.07 25.38
C SER A 309 9.40 21.14 26.06
N ILE A 310 10.60 21.43 25.54
CA ILE A 310 11.60 22.32 26.16
C ILE A 310 12.00 23.52 25.30
N MET A 311 11.76 23.48 23.99
CA MET A 311 12.09 24.59 23.06
C MET A 311 10.80 25.25 22.55
N PRO A 312 10.33 26.34 23.20
CA PRO A 312 9.16 27.09 22.75
C PRO A 312 9.32 27.55 21.29
N GLY A 313 8.28 27.33 20.48
CA GLY A 313 8.25 27.76 19.07
C GLY A 313 8.94 26.80 18.08
N LYS A 314 9.55 25.69 18.52
CA LYS A 314 10.06 24.66 17.60
C LYS A 314 8.91 23.88 16.99
N VAL A 315 8.94 23.69 15.67
CA VAL A 315 8.00 22.86 14.89
C VAL A 315 8.81 21.79 14.16
N ASN A 316 8.39 20.53 14.23
CA ASN A 316 9.06 19.40 13.60
C ASN A 316 8.26 18.91 12.37
N PRO A 317 8.91 18.26 11.39
CA PRO A 317 8.24 17.66 10.24
C PRO A 317 7.61 16.30 10.58
N THR A 318 6.73 16.24 11.58
CA THR A 318 6.21 14.97 12.15
C THR A 318 5.46 14.09 11.16
N GLN A 319 4.74 14.67 10.19
CA GLN A 319 4.08 13.92 9.12
C GLN A 319 5.09 13.22 8.20
N VAL A 320 6.25 13.85 7.97
CA VAL A 320 7.37 13.20 7.25
C VAL A 320 7.93 12.05 8.09
N GLU A 321 8.15 12.27 9.38
CA GLU A 321 8.67 11.24 10.29
C GLU A 321 7.77 10.00 10.29
N ALA A 322 6.45 10.18 10.45
CA ALA A 322 5.46 9.11 10.39
C ALA A 322 5.51 8.35 9.05
N MET A 323 5.50 9.06 7.92
CA MET A 323 5.59 8.44 6.59
C MET A 323 6.87 7.62 6.43
N THR A 324 8.02 8.13 6.87
CA THR A 324 9.29 7.40 6.75
C THR A 324 9.34 6.14 7.62
N MET A 325 8.77 6.16 8.83
CA MET A 325 8.63 4.95 9.67
C MET A 325 7.71 3.91 9.01
N VAL A 326 6.58 4.35 8.44
CA VAL A 326 5.67 3.47 7.68
C VAL A 326 6.40 2.82 6.50
N CYS A 327 7.19 3.59 5.74
CA CYS A 327 7.96 3.06 4.62
C CYS A 327 8.93 1.96 5.08
N CYS A 328 9.65 2.16 6.19
CA CYS A 328 10.52 1.14 6.77
C CYS A 328 9.74 -0.12 7.17
N GLN A 329 8.57 0.04 7.81
CA GLN A 329 7.73 -1.09 8.21
C GLN A 329 7.25 -1.89 6.99
N VAL A 330 6.83 -1.23 5.92
CA VAL A 330 6.38 -1.87 4.67
C VAL A 330 7.51 -2.67 4.02
N MET A 331 8.74 -2.14 4.00
CA MET A 331 9.92 -2.87 3.50
C MET A 331 10.23 -4.11 4.35
N GLY A 332 10.05 -4.02 5.68
CA GLY A 332 10.15 -5.17 6.59
C GLY A 332 9.07 -6.23 6.32
N ASN A 333 7.82 -5.79 6.19
CA ASN A 333 6.68 -6.66 5.83
C ASN A 333 6.91 -7.36 4.48
N HIS A 334 7.44 -6.64 3.48
CA HIS A 334 7.79 -7.21 2.19
C HIS A 334 8.82 -8.34 2.33
N THR A 335 9.85 -8.14 3.14
CA THR A 335 10.85 -9.18 3.43
C THR A 335 10.22 -10.42 4.05
N ALA A 336 9.31 -10.25 5.02
CA ALA A 336 8.58 -11.35 5.62
C ALA A 336 7.70 -12.11 4.60
N ILE A 337 7.01 -11.40 3.72
CA ILE A 337 6.18 -11.98 2.64
C ILE A 337 7.06 -12.76 1.66
N SER A 338 8.18 -12.20 1.22
CA SER A 338 9.12 -12.86 0.30
C SER A 338 9.69 -14.15 0.92
N ILE A 339 10.04 -14.12 2.20
CA ILE A 339 10.46 -15.33 2.93
C ILE A 339 9.30 -16.32 2.96
N GLY A 340 8.09 -15.93 3.39
CA GLY A 340 6.94 -16.83 3.44
C GLY A 340 6.58 -17.46 2.09
N GLY A 341 6.66 -16.68 1.00
CA GLY A 341 6.44 -17.16 -0.37
C GLY A 341 7.43 -18.25 -0.78
N SER A 342 8.70 -18.14 -0.36
CA SER A 342 9.75 -19.12 -0.66
C SER A 342 9.58 -20.49 0.03
N GLN A 343 8.75 -20.58 1.08
CA GLN A 343 8.65 -21.77 1.93
C GLN A 343 7.55 -22.76 1.48
N GLY A 344 7.16 -22.74 0.20
CA GLY A 344 6.23 -23.74 -0.34
C GLY A 344 6.80 -25.16 -0.28
N ASN A 345 5.99 -26.15 0.08
CA ASN A 345 6.38 -27.55 0.06
C ASN A 345 5.31 -28.40 -0.64
N PHE A 346 5.69 -29.03 -1.76
CA PHE A 346 4.80 -29.87 -2.56
C PHE A 346 3.52 -29.11 -2.93
N GLU A 347 2.34 -29.65 -2.64
CA GLU A 347 1.05 -29.11 -3.10
C GLU A 347 0.52 -27.91 -2.27
N LEU A 348 1.21 -27.47 -1.20
CA LEU A 348 0.67 -26.40 -0.34
C LEU A 348 1.75 -25.52 0.32
N ASN A 349 1.65 -24.21 0.13
CA ASN A 349 2.35 -23.25 0.98
C ASN A 349 1.54 -23.01 2.27
N VAL A 350 2.18 -23.21 3.42
CA VAL A 350 1.57 -23.10 4.76
C VAL A 350 2.03 -21.86 5.54
N TYR A 351 2.32 -20.76 4.85
CA TYR A 351 2.59 -19.46 5.46
C TYR A 351 1.47 -18.43 5.18
N LYS A 352 0.29 -18.93 4.76
CA LYS A 352 -0.81 -18.13 4.21
C LYS A 352 -1.26 -16.99 5.17
N PRO A 353 -1.58 -17.25 6.46
CA PRO A 353 -2.00 -16.20 7.39
C PRO A 353 -0.98 -15.08 7.60
N MET A 354 0.31 -15.44 7.72
CA MET A 354 1.38 -14.46 7.93
C MET A 354 1.55 -13.56 6.70
N MET A 355 1.53 -14.13 5.50
CA MET A 355 1.70 -13.36 4.26
C MET A 355 0.56 -12.35 4.08
N ILE A 356 -0.70 -12.79 4.23
CA ILE A 356 -1.84 -11.88 4.06
C ILE A 356 -1.93 -10.83 5.16
N HIS A 357 -1.59 -11.17 6.40
CA HIS A 357 -1.49 -10.20 7.50
C HIS A 357 -0.53 -9.06 7.15
N ASN A 358 0.71 -9.41 6.77
CA ASN A 358 1.72 -8.42 6.41
C ASN A 358 1.32 -7.58 5.19
N PHE A 359 0.70 -8.19 4.19
CA PHE A 359 0.25 -7.49 3.00
C PHE A 359 -0.84 -6.46 3.33
N LEU A 360 -1.89 -6.89 4.03
CA LEU A 360 -2.99 -6.01 4.43
C LEU A 360 -2.56 -4.93 5.43
N HIS A 361 -1.61 -5.25 6.30
CA HIS A 361 -1.00 -4.26 7.18
C HIS A 361 -0.27 -3.17 6.38
N SER A 362 0.55 -3.55 5.39
CA SER A 362 1.22 -2.60 4.50
C SER A 362 0.23 -1.75 3.70
N VAL A 363 -0.82 -2.36 3.13
CA VAL A 363 -1.87 -1.64 2.40
C VAL A 363 -2.54 -0.58 3.28
N ARG A 364 -2.90 -0.93 4.52
CA ARG A 364 -3.51 0.01 5.47
C ARG A 364 -2.56 1.15 5.82
N LEU A 365 -1.33 0.84 6.23
CA LEU A 365 -0.35 1.86 6.63
C LEU A 365 -0.04 2.84 5.49
N LEU A 366 0.19 2.33 4.27
CA LEU A 366 0.44 3.17 3.10
C LEU A 366 -0.76 4.06 2.77
N SER A 367 -1.97 3.50 2.83
CA SER A 367 -3.19 4.27 2.57
C SER A 367 -3.37 5.41 3.57
N ASP A 368 -3.25 5.10 4.86
CA ASP A 368 -3.49 6.05 5.94
C ASP A 368 -2.40 7.12 5.97
N THR A 369 -1.13 6.74 5.77
CA THR A 369 -0.03 7.72 5.73
C THR A 369 -0.10 8.61 4.49
N CYS A 370 -0.53 8.10 3.32
CA CYS A 370 -0.71 8.94 2.13
C CYS A 370 -1.79 9.99 2.37
N ARG A 371 -2.94 9.61 2.96
CA ARG A 371 -4.01 10.56 3.32
C ARG A 371 -3.53 11.59 4.34
N SER A 372 -2.98 11.13 5.47
CA SER A 372 -2.49 12.02 6.53
C SER A 372 -1.42 12.99 6.04
N PHE A 373 -0.42 12.48 5.31
CA PHE A 373 0.65 13.31 4.75
C PHE A 373 0.12 14.34 3.75
N THR A 374 -0.87 13.95 2.94
CA THR A 374 -1.53 14.89 2.01
C THR A 374 -2.19 16.03 2.76
N ASP A 375 -3.10 15.69 3.68
CA ASP A 375 -4.00 16.64 4.31
C ASP A 375 -3.29 17.51 5.36
N LYS A 376 -2.27 16.96 6.03
CA LYS A 376 -1.58 17.60 7.16
C LYS A 376 -0.20 18.17 6.80
N CYS A 377 0.32 17.88 5.61
CA CYS A 377 1.61 18.41 5.17
C CYS A 377 1.50 19.01 3.77
N VAL A 378 1.27 18.19 2.74
CA VAL A 378 1.42 18.61 1.33
C VAL A 378 0.51 19.77 0.95
N VAL A 379 -0.77 19.73 1.33
CA VAL A 379 -1.74 20.80 0.98
C VAL A 379 -1.29 22.17 1.52
N GLY A 380 -0.75 22.21 2.74
CA GLY A 380 -0.30 23.44 3.39
C GLY A 380 1.17 23.81 3.16
N LEU A 381 1.89 23.11 2.26
CA LEU A 381 3.27 23.48 1.94
C LEU A 381 3.35 24.86 1.27
N GLU A 382 4.26 25.70 1.75
CA GLU A 382 4.57 27.00 1.17
C GLU A 382 6.05 27.07 0.77
N ALA A 383 6.35 27.79 -0.31
CA ALA A 383 7.73 28.05 -0.73
C ALA A 383 8.25 29.31 -0.05
N ASN A 384 9.45 29.24 0.54
CA ASN A 384 10.11 30.42 1.09
C ASN A 384 10.92 31.11 -0.01
N GLU A 385 10.24 31.90 -0.84
CA GLU A 385 10.82 32.51 -2.04
C GLU A 385 12.07 33.35 -1.76
N ASP A 386 12.09 34.14 -0.67
CA ASP A 386 13.27 34.92 -0.27
C ASP A 386 14.49 34.04 0.01
N ARG A 387 14.27 32.90 0.68
CA ARG A 387 15.33 31.95 1.01
C ARG A 387 15.83 31.23 -0.24
N ILE A 388 14.91 30.83 -1.11
CA ILE A 388 15.21 30.23 -2.41
C ILE A 388 16.04 31.19 -3.27
N ALA A 389 15.63 32.46 -3.36
CA ALA A 389 16.35 33.49 -4.11
C ALA A 389 17.76 33.71 -3.54
N THR A 390 17.90 33.73 -2.20
CA THR A 390 19.21 33.84 -1.53
C THR A 390 20.13 32.66 -1.89
N HIS A 391 19.61 31.42 -1.92
CA HIS A 391 20.42 30.26 -2.33
C HIS A 391 20.85 30.34 -3.79
N LEU A 392 19.95 30.79 -4.66
CA LEU A 392 20.20 30.92 -6.09
C LEU A 392 21.29 31.98 -6.38
N GLU A 393 21.21 33.13 -5.72
CA GLU A 393 22.20 34.22 -5.88
C GLU A 393 23.60 33.84 -5.37
N ASN A 394 23.66 33.07 -4.27
CA ASN A 394 24.93 32.67 -3.68
C ASN A 394 25.58 31.47 -4.37
N SER A 395 24.87 30.74 -5.23
CA SER A 395 25.43 29.55 -5.86
C SER A 395 26.48 29.88 -6.91
N LEU A 396 27.61 29.20 -6.83
CA LEU A 396 28.68 29.31 -7.83
C LEU A 396 28.40 28.49 -9.10
N MET A 397 27.33 27.70 -9.13
CA MET A 397 27.03 26.82 -10.28
C MET A 397 26.27 27.51 -11.41
N LEU A 398 25.80 28.75 -11.20
CA LEU A 398 25.29 29.61 -12.28
C LEU A 398 26.38 29.91 -13.33
N VAL A 399 27.66 29.71 -12.97
CA VAL A 399 28.81 29.84 -13.86
C VAL A 399 28.71 28.92 -15.08
N THR A 400 27.94 27.84 -15.01
CA THR A 400 27.75 26.90 -16.12
C THR A 400 27.09 27.54 -17.34
N ALA A 401 26.29 28.60 -17.15
CA ALA A 401 25.74 29.42 -18.24
C ALA A 401 26.84 30.10 -19.08
N LEU A 402 28.03 30.29 -18.52
CA LEU A 402 29.15 30.93 -19.22
C LEU A 402 29.90 29.96 -20.15
N ASN A 403 29.77 28.64 -19.96
CA ASN A 403 30.54 27.66 -20.72
C ASN A 403 30.44 27.83 -22.25
N PRO A 404 29.26 28.06 -22.86
CA PRO A 404 29.14 28.27 -24.30
C PRO A 404 29.78 29.58 -24.81
N HIS A 405 30.00 30.55 -23.92
CA HIS A 405 30.48 31.88 -24.27
C HIS A 405 32.00 32.03 -24.10
N ILE A 406 32.56 31.46 -23.03
CA ILE A 406 33.97 31.64 -22.66
C ILE A 406 34.76 30.33 -22.53
N GLY A 407 34.10 29.18 -22.71
CA GLY A 407 34.69 27.86 -22.54
C GLY A 407 34.80 27.42 -21.08
N TYR A 408 34.88 26.10 -20.87
CA TYR A 408 34.88 25.46 -19.55
C TYR A 408 36.01 25.95 -18.65
N ASP A 409 37.26 26.04 -19.16
CA ASP A 409 38.42 26.39 -18.34
C ASP A 409 38.32 27.81 -17.75
N ASN A 410 37.77 28.75 -18.52
CA ASN A 410 37.56 30.12 -18.04
C ASN A 410 36.42 30.19 -17.03
N ALA A 411 35.30 29.49 -17.26
CA ALA A 411 34.21 29.39 -16.30
C ALA A 411 34.68 28.76 -14.97
N ALA A 412 35.45 27.67 -15.05
CA ALA A 412 36.04 27.04 -13.87
C ALA A 412 37.00 27.96 -13.12
N LYS A 413 37.77 28.80 -13.84
CA LYS A 413 38.65 29.82 -13.23
C LYS A 413 37.85 30.87 -12.46
N ILE A 414 36.72 31.33 -13.00
CA ILE A 414 35.79 32.26 -12.31
C ILE A 414 35.28 31.61 -11.03
N ALA A 415 34.73 30.40 -11.10
CA ALA A 415 34.18 29.72 -9.93
C ALA A 415 35.21 29.48 -8.82
N LYS A 416 36.44 29.04 -9.20
CA LYS A 416 37.54 28.84 -8.24
C LYS A 416 37.99 30.14 -7.58
N ASN A 417 38.09 31.24 -8.33
CA ASN A 417 38.47 32.53 -7.79
C ASN A 417 37.37 33.10 -6.87
N ALA A 418 36.10 33.03 -7.28
CA ALA A 418 34.95 33.42 -6.46
C ALA A 418 34.92 32.66 -5.13
N HIS A 419 35.09 31.34 -5.17
CA HIS A 419 35.14 30.50 -3.97
C HIS A 419 36.31 30.87 -3.05
N ALA A 420 37.52 30.98 -3.60
CA ALA A 420 38.72 31.27 -2.82
C ALA A 420 38.67 32.64 -2.13
N LYS A 421 37.95 33.61 -2.71
CA LYS A 421 37.83 34.97 -2.19
C LYS A 421 36.53 35.24 -1.44
N GLY A 422 35.59 34.31 -1.44
CA GLY A 422 34.24 34.51 -0.88
C GLY A 422 33.46 35.61 -1.60
N THR A 423 33.68 35.78 -2.90
CA THR A 423 33.00 36.79 -3.73
C THR A 423 31.98 36.14 -4.67
N THR A 424 31.11 36.96 -5.27
CA THR A 424 30.13 36.47 -6.25
C THR A 424 30.79 36.11 -7.59
N LEU A 425 30.11 35.29 -8.39
CA LEU A 425 30.54 34.99 -9.76
C LEU A 425 30.72 36.26 -10.60
N ARG A 426 29.81 37.24 -10.45
CA ARG A 426 29.86 38.53 -11.17
C ARG A 426 31.13 39.30 -10.82
N GLN A 427 31.41 39.47 -9.53
CA GLN A 427 32.63 40.14 -9.07
C GLN A 427 33.88 39.44 -9.59
N SER A 428 33.93 38.11 -9.51
CA SER A 428 35.08 37.34 -9.99
C SER A 428 35.25 37.40 -11.52
N ALA A 429 34.16 37.41 -12.28
CA ALA A 429 34.20 37.48 -13.74
C ALA A 429 34.80 38.81 -14.23
N LEU A 430 34.37 39.91 -13.61
CA LEU A 430 34.87 41.26 -13.86
C LEU A 430 36.33 41.42 -13.43
N GLU A 431 36.68 40.93 -12.24
CA GLU A 431 38.06 40.99 -11.72
C GLU A 431 39.05 40.27 -12.64
N LEU A 432 38.66 39.11 -13.17
CA LEU A 432 39.51 38.33 -14.08
C LEU A 432 39.51 38.86 -15.53
N GLY A 433 38.69 39.87 -15.83
CA GLY A 433 38.57 40.45 -17.17
C GLY A 433 38.06 39.46 -18.23
N LEU A 434 37.31 38.44 -17.81
CA LEU A 434 36.84 37.36 -18.71
C LEU A 434 35.54 37.70 -19.43
N LEU A 435 34.74 38.62 -18.89
CA LEU A 435 33.55 39.20 -19.54
C LEU A 435 33.16 40.54 -18.90
N SER A 436 32.33 41.33 -19.61
CA SER A 436 31.78 42.59 -19.11
C SER A 436 30.57 42.40 -18.20
N ASP A 437 30.15 43.48 -17.54
CA ASP A 437 29.00 43.47 -16.64
C ASP A 437 27.69 43.22 -17.38
N GLU A 438 27.57 43.79 -18.58
CA GLU A 438 26.46 43.62 -19.50
C GLU A 438 26.39 42.18 -20.01
N GLN A 439 27.54 41.61 -20.39
CA GLN A 439 27.63 40.21 -20.80
C GLN A 439 27.20 39.27 -19.67
N PHE A 440 27.63 39.53 -18.42
CA PHE A 440 27.21 38.71 -17.28
C PHE A 440 25.70 38.75 -17.10
N THR A 441 25.12 39.95 -17.16
CA THR A 441 23.67 40.17 -17.01
C THR A 441 22.87 39.47 -18.12
N GLN A 442 23.40 39.49 -19.35
CA GLN A 442 22.75 38.87 -20.50
C GLN A 442 22.85 37.35 -20.46
N TRP A 443 23.99 36.80 -20.05
CA TRP A 443 24.28 35.36 -20.15
C TRP A 443 23.86 34.57 -18.91
N VAL A 444 23.87 35.18 -17.72
CA VAL A 444 23.57 34.50 -16.46
C VAL A 444 22.18 34.88 -15.97
N ARG A 445 21.17 34.19 -16.50
CA ARG A 445 19.75 34.36 -16.14
C ARG A 445 19.18 33.05 -15.66
N ALA A 446 18.91 32.93 -14.37
CA ALA A 446 18.51 31.66 -13.77
C ALA A 446 17.20 31.11 -14.35
N GLU A 447 16.26 31.98 -14.69
CA GLU A 447 15.01 31.67 -15.40
C GLU A 447 15.24 31.15 -16.83
N ASP A 448 16.44 31.36 -17.38
CA ASP A 448 16.88 30.88 -18.68
C ASP A 448 17.67 29.57 -18.60
N MET A 449 18.02 29.10 -17.39
CA MET A 449 18.84 27.91 -17.14
C MET A 449 18.05 26.64 -16.80
N ILE A 450 16.72 26.67 -16.95
CA ILE A 450 15.80 25.60 -16.51
C ILE A 450 15.39 24.61 -17.63
N GLY A 451 16.04 24.65 -18.79
CA GLY A 451 15.81 23.74 -19.91
C GLY A 451 16.43 24.23 -21.23
N PRO A 452 16.43 23.39 -22.29
CA PRO A 452 16.84 23.81 -23.63
C PRO A 452 15.99 24.97 -24.15
N ARG A 453 16.59 25.81 -24.99
CA ARG A 453 15.91 26.90 -25.70
C ARG A 453 16.15 26.78 -27.20
N ASP A 454 15.15 27.19 -27.97
CA ASP A 454 15.22 27.33 -29.42
C ASP A 454 16.11 28.52 -29.84
#